data_AF-A0A0L0UK85-F1
#
_entry.id   AF-A0A0L0UK85-F1
#
_cell.length_a   1.000
_cell.length_b   1.000
_cell.length_c   1.000
_cell.angle_alpha   90.00
_cell.angle_beta   90.00
_cell.angle_gamma   90.00
#
_symmetry.space_group_name_H-M   'P 1'
#
loop_
_entity.id
_entity.type
_entity.pdbx_description
1 polymer ?
#
loop_
_entity_poly.entity_id
_entity_poly.type
_entity_poly.pdbx_seq_one_letter_code
_entity_poly.pdbx_strand_id
1 'polypeptide(L)'
;MVERENYDWEKLKERFVQRWGSMMPLLKHTRAELDTFIAQAQAFGINTQRQFQDFSIKLENIVAYLLRCRQMTNVEDIRHAVLTCIARPIRIAVTKELIRDNQMQQAVDGSHILPPYRTIMEYIGRELKTMSILDIEDWSKEPPKAPANAS
;
A
#
# COMPACT_ATOMS: atom_id res chain seq x y z
N MET A 1 27.14 -22.92 34.54
CA MET A 1 26.93 -23.19 33.10
C MET A 1 25.51 -22.74 32.79
N VAL A 2 25.33 -21.69 31.99
CA VAL A 2 23.99 -21.14 31.68
C VAL A 2 23.43 -21.98 30.54
N GLU A 3 22.42 -22.80 30.85
CA GLU A 3 21.62 -23.48 29.84
C GLU A 3 20.93 -22.40 28.99
N ARG A 4 21.35 -22.23 27.74
CA ARG A 4 20.58 -21.44 26.78
C ARG A 4 19.35 -22.28 26.45
N GLU A 5 18.21 -21.93 27.03
CA GLU A 5 16.91 -22.41 26.56
C GLU A 5 16.82 -22.10 25.06
N ASN A 6 16.89 -23.16 24.26
CA ASN A 6 16.78 -23.08 22.82
C ASN A 6 15.29 -22.87 22.50
N TYR A 7 14.82 -21.63 22.66
CA TYR A 7 13.45 -21.25 22.30
C TYR A 7 13.27 -21.49 20.81
N ASP A 8 12.56 -22.55 20.48
CA ASP A 8 12.27 -22.97 19.11
C ASP A 8 11.17 -22.04 18.56
N TRP A 9 11.60 -20.83 18.18
CA TRP A 9 10.74 -19.75 17.70
C TRP A 9 9.85 -20.17 16.54
N GLU A 10 10.30 -21.11 15.72
CA GLU A 10 9.50 -21.69 14.64
C GLU A 10 8.33 -22.51 15.17
N LYS A 11 8.51 -23.31 16.23
CA LYS A 11 7.38 -24.00 16.89
C LYS A 11 6.42 -23.03 17.55
N LEU A 12 6.92 -21.95 18.15
CA LEU A 12 6.07 -20.93 18.75
C LEU A 12 5.21 -20.25 17.67
N LYS A 13 5.84 -19.83 16.57
CA LYS A 13 5.18 -19.24 15.40
C LYS A 13 4.16 -20.19 14.78
N GLU A 14 4.51 -21.46 14.62
CA GLU A 14 3.62 -22.48 14.09
C GLU A 14 2.38 -22.65 14.99
N ARG A 15 2.55 -22.71 16.31
CA ARG A 15 1.41 -22.75 17.27
C ARG A 15 0.55 -21.49 17.21
N PHE A 16 1.17 -20.31 17.06
CA PHE A 16 0.42 -19.07 16.89
C PHE A 16 -0.41 -19.07 15.60
N VAL A 17 0.17 -19.52 14.49
CA VAL A 17 -0.53 -19.65 13.21
C VAL A 17 -1.59 -20.75 13.25
N GLN A 18 -1.36 -21.86 13.96
CA GLN A 18 -2.36 -22.92 14.13
C GLN A 18 -3.56 -22.45 14.95
N ARG A 19 -3.30 -21.71 16.04
CA ARG A 19 -4.31 -21.29 17.02
C ARG A 19 -5.06 -20.02 16.60
N TRP A 20 -4.36 -19.06 15.99
CA TRP A 20 -4.91 -17.77 15.56
C TRP A 20 -4.88 -17.55 14.04
N GLY A 21 -4.03 -18.24 13.29
CA GLY A 21 -4.07 -18.19 11.82
C GLY A 21 -5.30 -18.91 11.23
N SER A 22 -5.94 -19.80 11.99
CA SER A 22 -7.29 -20.29 11.69
C SER A 22 -8.41 -19.33 12.13
N MET A 23 -8.09 -18.29 12.92
CA MET A 23 -9.02 -17.29 13.46
C MET A 23 -9.29 -16.12 12.49
N MET A 24 -8.92 -16.27 11.22
CA MET A 24 -9.52 -15.52 10.11
C MET A 24 -10.66 -16.30 9.41
N PRO A 25 -11.81 -16.57 10.07
CA PRO A 25 -13.08 -16.74 9.39
C PRO A 25 -14.11 -15.66 9.76
N LEU A 26 -13.75 -14.63 10.55
CA LEU A 26 -14.71 -13.59 10.96
C LEU A 26 -14.94 -12.51 9.90
N LEU A 27 -13.92 -12.15 9.10
CA LEU A 27 -14.05 -11.15 8.04
C LEU A 27 -14.28 -11.87 6.71
N LYS A 28 -15.55 -12.08 6.35
CA LYS A 28 -15.93 -12.55 5.01
C LYS A 28 -15.85 -11.37 4.05
N HIS A 29 -14.84 -11.36 3.20
CA HIS A 29 -14.76 -10.38 2.10
C HIS A 29 -15.45 -10.90 0.84
N THR A 30 -15.94 -9.97 0.03
CA THR A 30 -16.57 -10.31 -1.27
C THR A 30 -15.90 -9.56 -2.40
N ARG A 31 -16.06 -10.04 -3.63
CA ARG A 31 -15.56 -9.31 -4.81
C ARG A 31 -16.20 -7.92 -4.93
N ALA A 32 -17.49 -7.82 -4.64
CA ALA A 32 -18.21 -6.55 -4.63
C ALA A 32 -17.63 -5.54 -3.61
N GLU A 33 -17.19 -6.04 -2.44
CA GLU A 33 -16.51 -5.20 -1.46
C GLU A 33 -15.18 -4.67 -1.99
N LEU A 34 -14.37 -5.52 -2.64
CA LEU A 34 -13.12 -5.09 -3.27
C LEU A 34 -13.37 -4.01 -4.33
N ASP A 35 -14.33 -4.25 -5.23
CA ASP A 35 -14.64 -3.31 -6.32
C ASP A 35 -15.16 -1.98 -5.77
N THR A 36 -16.02 -2.01 -4.75
CA THR A 36 -16.52 -0.81 -4.06
C THR A 36 -15.39 -0.05 -3.36
N PHE A 37 -14.50 -0.78 -2.68
CA PHE A 37 -13.37 -0.21 -1.97
C PHE A 37 -12.40 0.50 -2.93
N ILE A 38 -12.10 -0.13 -4.07
CA ILE A 38 -11.30 0.47 -5.14
C ILE A 38 -12.00 1.71 -5.72
N ALA A 39 -13.29 1.62 -6.04
CA ALA A 39 -14.05 2.74 -6.62
C ALA A 39 -14.08 3.96 -5.69
N GLN A 40 -14.26 3.74 -4.38
CA GLN A 40 -14.18 4.81 -3.38
C GLN A 40 -12.79 5.45 -3.37
N ALA A 41 -11.72 4.64 -3.34
CA ALA A 41 -10.35 5.16 -3.33
C ALA A 41 -10.03 5.95 -4.62
N GLN A 42 -10.52 5.51 -5.78
CA GLN A 42 -10.40 6.24 -7.05
C GLN A 42 -11.14 7.59 -7.03
N ALA A 43 -12.30 7.66 -6.39
CA ALA A 43 -13.10 8.88 -6.31
C ALA A 43 -12.46 9.94 -5.40
N PHE A 44 -11.95 9.54 -4.23
CA PHE A 44 -11.33 10.47 -3.27
C PHE A 44 -9.88 10.80 -3.64
N GLY A 45 -9.15 9.83 -4.19
CA GLY A 45 -7.72 9.95 -4.50
C GLY A 45 -6.85 9.91 -3.24
N ILE A 46 -5.98 8.91 -3.14
CA ILE A 46 -5.01 8.80 -2.05
C ILE A 46 -3.91 9.83 -2.25
N ASN A 47 -3.69 10.70 -1.26
CA ASN A 47 -2.73 11.81 -1.34
C ASN A 47 -1.76 11.91 -0.16
N THR A 48 -1.91 11.09 0.87
CA THR A 48 -0.99 11.08 2.03
C THR A 48 -0.44 9.68 2.31
N GLN A 49 0.72 9.64 2.95
CA GLN A 49 1.36 8.40 3.39
C GLN A 49 0.45 7.59 4.33
N ARG A 50 -0.26 8.25 5.25
CA ARG A 50 -1.17 7.59 6.19
C ARG A 50 -2.35 6.93 5.49
N GLN A 51 -3.01 7.66 4.58
CA GLN A 51 -4.10 7.09 3.78
C GLN A 51 -3.64 5.87 2.98
N PHE A 52 -2.43 5.92 2.40
CA PHE A 52 -1.88 4.81 1.64
C PHE A 52 -1.57 3.59 2.52
N GLN A 53 -1.06 3.78 3.73
CA GLN A 53 -0.86 2.68 4.68
C GLN A 53 -2.19 2.02 5.07
N ASP A 54 -3.18 2.81 5.46
CA ASP A 54 -4.52 2.32 5.82
C ASP A 54 -5.18 1.60 4.63
N PHE A 55 -5.05 2.17 3.43
CA PHE A 55 -5.52 1.56 2.19
C PHE A 55 -4.83 0.23 1.91
N SER A 56 -3.51 0.17 2.01
CA SER A 56 -2.71 -1.03 1.69
C SER A 56 -3.06 -2.19 2.63
N ILE A 57 -3.15 -1.93 3.93
CA ILE A 57 -3.52 -2.95 4.93
C ILE A 57 -4.90 -3.53 4.62
N LYS A 58 -5.89 -2.66 4.35
CA LYS A 58 -7.25 -3.11 4.05
C LYS A 58 -7.32 -3.86 2.70
N LEU A 59 -6.63 -3.36 1.68
CA LEU A 59 -6.56 -4.00 0.37
C LEU A 59 -5.95 -5.40 0.47
N GLU A 60 -4.81 -5.53 1.14
CA GLU A 60 -4.10 -6.80 1.32
C GLU A 60 -4.97 -7.82 2.04
N ASN A 61 -5.70 -7.41 3.08
CA ASN A 61 -6.63 -8.29 3.79
C ASN A 61 -7.75 -8.80 2.88
N ILE A 62 -8.37 -7.91 2.09
CA ILE A 62 -9.43 -8.28 1.14
C ILE A 62 -8.87 -9.25 0.08
N VAL A 63 -7.76 -8.88 -0.57
CA VAL A 63 -7.14 -9.68 -1.63
C VAL A 63 -6.68 -11.04 -1.13
N ALA A 64 -6.03 -11.09 0.04
CA ALA A 64 -5.58 -12.35 0.64
C ALA A 64 -6.75 -13.30 0.91
N TYR A 65 -7.88 -12.78 1.38
CA TYR A 65 -9.09 -13.57 1.56
C TYR A 65 -9.64 -14.08 0.22
N LEU A 66 -9.78 -13.21 -0.79
CA LEU A 66 -10.36 -13.58 -2.08
C LEU A 66 -9.50 -14.62 -2.83
N LEU A 67 -8.17 -14.49 -2.77
CA LEU A 67 -7.24 -15.48 -3.33
C LEU A 67 -7.37 -16.83 -2.61
N ARG A 68 -7.43 -16.82 -1.26
CA ARG A 68 -7.60 -18.04 -0.46
C ARG A 68 -8.90 -18.76 -0.78
N CYS A 69 -9.99 -18.02 -0.97
CA CYS A 69 -11.30 -18.55 -1.34
C CYS A 69 -11.46 -18.84 -2.84
N ARG A 70 -10.40 -18.65 -3.66
CA ARG A 70 -10.41 -18.81 -5.12
C ARG A 70 -11.46 -17.96 -5.83
N GLN A 71 -11.89 -16.85 -5.22
CA GLN A 71 -12.75 -15.84 -5.83
C GLN A 71 -11.94 -14.82 -6.64
N MET A 72 -10.62 -14.81 -6.46
CA MET A 72 -9.64 -14.14 -7.28
C MET A 72 -8.55 -15.16 -7.62
N THR A 73 -8.03 -15.13 -8.83
CA THR A 73 -6.97 -16.04 -9.29
C THR A 73 -5.60 -15.39 -9.25
N ASN A 74 -5.51 -14.09 -9.47
CA ASN A 74 -4.24 -13.37 -9.52
C ASN A 74 -4.37 -11.93 -8.99
N VAL A 75 -3.42 -11.52 -8.13
CA VAL A 75 -3.33 -10.12 -7.65
C VAL A 75 -2.94 -9.16 -8.78
N GLU A 76 -2.30 -9.65 -9.83
CA GLU A 76 -1.88 -8.82 -10.96
C GLU A 76 -3.07 -8.17 -11.71
N ASP A 77 -4.29 -8.70 -11.52
CA ASP A 77 -5.53 -8.20 -12.11
C ASP A 77 -5.95 -6.81 -11.58
N ILE A 78 -5.47 -6.42 -10.39
CA ILE A 78 -5.84 -5.13 -9.76
C ILE A 78 -4.78 -4.05 -9.89
N ARG A 79 -3.64 -4.33 -10.53
CA ARG A 79 -2.51 -3.38 -10.67
C ARG A 79 -2.91 -2.02 -11.19
N HIS A 80 -3.63 -2.01 -12.30
CA HIS A 80 -4.06 -0.77 -12.94
C HIS A 80 -5.02 -0.01 -12.02
N ALA A 81 -5.99 -0.72 -11.44
CA ALA A 81 -6.96 -0.15 -10.51
C ALA A 81 -6.28 0.52 -9.30
N VAL A 82 -5.31 -0.16 -8.69
CA VAL A 82 -4.53 0.33 -7.55
C VAL A 82 -3.76 1.60 -7.91
N LEU A 83 -3.07 1.61 -9.06
CA LEU A 83 -2.38 2.80 -9.52
C LEU A 83 -3.35 3.97 -9.71
N THR A 84 -4.56 3.72 -10.20
CA THR A 84 -5.59 4.76 -10.40
C THR A 84 -6.22 5.28 -9.10
N CYS A 85 -6.14 4.55 -7.99
CA CYS A 85 -6.58 5.03 -6.67
C CYS A 85 -5.72 6.20 -6.15
N ILE A 86 -4.51 6.37 -6.68
CA ILE A 86 -3.60 7.43 -6.26
C ILE A 86 -3.97 8.73 -6.95
N ALA A 87 -3.91 9.83 -6.18
CA ALA A 87 -4.15 11.18 -6.70
C ALA A 87 -3.26 11.46 -7.93
N ARG A 88 -3.84 12.14 -8.93
CA ARG A 88 -3.22 12.31 -10.26
C ARG A 88 -1.78 12.84 -10.22
N PRO A 89 -1.42 13.88 -9.42
CA PRO A 89 -0.05 14.39 -9.39
C PRO A 89 0.98 13.33 -8.97
N ILE A 90 0.63 12.56 -7.94
CA ILE A 90 1.45 11.52 -7.34
C ILE A 90 1.54 10.33 -8.30
N ARG A 91 0.44 9.95 -8.93
CA ARG A 91 0.42 8.92 -9.98
C ARG A 91 1.35 9.26 -11.14
N ILE A 92 1.40 10.53 -11.56
CA ILE A 92 2.34 10.98 -12.61
C ILE A 92 3.79 10.84 -12.13
N ALA A 93 4.10 11.26 -10.91
CA ALA A 93 5.44 11.14 -10.33
C ALA A 93 5.90 9.67 -10.26
N VAL A 94 5.07 8.81 -9.67
CA VAL A 94 5.27 7.35 -9.60
C VAL A 94 5.51 6.76 -10.99
N THR A 95 4.66 7.08 -11.97
CA THR A 95 4.79 6.53 -13.34
C THR A 95 6.08 6.98 -14.01
N LYS A 96 6.48 8.24 -13.83
CA LYS A 96 7.75 8.76 -14.34
C LYS A 96 8.94 8.02 -13.73
N GLU A 97 8.93 7.79 -12.42
CA GLU A 97 9.98 7.02 -11.75
C GLU A 97 10.03 5.57 -12.22
N LEU A 98 8.88 4.91 -12.42
CA LEU A 98 8.82 3.55 -12.95
C LEU A 98 9.42 3.46 -14.36
N ILE A 99 9.18 4.44 -15.23
CA ILE A 99 9.79 4.51 -16.57
C ILE A 99 11.30 4.73 -16.44
N ARG A 100 11.70 5.72 -15.63
CA ARG A 100 13.11 6.05 -15.41
C ARG A 100 13.92 4.84 -14.92
N ASP A 101 13.33 4.05 -14.05
CA ASP A 101 13.97 2.90 -13.43
C ASP A 101 13.78 1.61 -14.27
N ASN A 102 13.32 1.73 -15.53
CA ASN A 102 13.08 0.64 -16.49
C ASN A 102 12.15 -0.49 -15.96
N GLN A 103 11.22 -0.14 -15.06
CA GLN A 103 10.25 -1.10 -14.52
C GLN A 103 9.07 -1.34 -15.47
N MET A 104 8.80 -0.41 -16.40
CA MET A 104 7.75 -0.55 -17.40
C MET A 104 8.29 -1.23 -18.66
N GLN A 105 7.94 -2.49 -18.88
CA GLN A 105 8.33 -3.21 -20.08
C GLN A 105 7.65 -2.62 -21.31
N GLN A 106 8.32 -2.64 -22.46
CA GLN A 106 7.67 -2.29 -23.73
C GLN A 106 6.98 -3.51 -24.32
N ALA A 107 5.72 -3.36 -24.65
CA ALA A 107 4.98 -4.30 -25.48
C ALA A 107 5.44 -4.20 -26.94
N VAL A 108 5.07 -5.21 -27.72
CA VAL A 108 5.39 -5.32 -29.16
C VAL A 108 4.83 -4.15 -29.97
N ASP A 109 3.74 -3.54 -29.52
CA ASP A 109 3.09 -2.38 -30.14
C ASP A 109 3.67 -1.03 -29.68
N GLY A 110 4.73 -1.04 -28.86
CA GLY A 110 5.35 0.16 -28.29
C GLY A 110 4.61 0.75 -27.08
N SER A 111 3.53 0.13 -26.62
CA SER A 111 2.87 0.50 -25.36
C SER A 111 3.70 0.06 -24.14
N HIS A 112 3.47 0.69 -22.99
CA HIS A 112 4.14 0.31 -21.75
C HIS A 112 3.26 -0.65 -20.94
N ILE A 113 3.84 -1.80 -20.58
CA ILE A 113 3.24 -2.79 -19.69
C ILE A 113 3.56 -2.39 -18.25
N LEU A 114 2.52 -2.34 -17.42
CA LEU A 114 2.67 -2.07 -16.00
C LEU A 114 3.59 -3.13 -15.34
N PRO A 115 4.41 -2.74 -14.36
CA PRO A 115 5.20 -3.68 -13.57
C PRO A 115 4.31 -4.55 -12.67
N PRO A 116 4.89 -5.55 -11.96
CA PRO A 116 4.16 -6.36 -11.00
C PRO A 116 3.49 -5.53 -9.89
N TYR A 117 2.42 -6.05 -9.30
CA TYR A 117 1.65 -5.37 -8.25
C TYR A 117 2.51 -4.86 -7.11
N ARG A 118 3.44 -5.69 -6.62
CA ARG A 118 4.33 -5.31 -5.51
C ARG A 118 5.20 -4.11 -5.84
N THR A 119 5.78 -4.08 -7.05
CA THR A 119 6.60 -2.96 -7.52
C THR A 119 5.79 -1.67 -7.57
N ILE A 120 4.53 -1.73 -8.01
CA ILE A 120 3.65 -0.55 -8.01
C ILE A 120 3.43 -0.03 -6.57
N MET A 121 3.12 -0.92 -5.63
CA MET A 121 2.90 -0.55 -4.22
C MET A 121 4.15 0.06 -3.59
N GLU A 122 5.34 -0.49 -3.88
CA GLU A 122 6.62 0.02 -3.39
C GLU A 122 6.89 1.45 -3.89
N TYR A 123 6.69 1.71 -5.19
CA TYR A 123 6.93 3.04 -5.76
C TYR A 123 5.93 4.08 -5.25
N ILE A 124 4.66 3.70 -5.08
CA ILE A 124 3.67 4.60 -4.46
C ILE A 124 4.07 4.93 -3.02
N GLY A 125 4.43 3.92 -2.23
CA GLY A 125 4.86 4.10 -0.85
C GLY A 125 6.13 4.94 -0.73
N ARG A 126 7.06 4.82 -1.69
CA ARG A 126 8.27 5.65 -1.77
C ARG A 126 7.91 7.11 -2.03
N GLU A 127 7.10 7.39 -3.03
CA GLU A 127 6.71 8.75 -3.41
C GLU A 127 5.98 9.47 -2.25
N LEU A 128 4.98 8.80 -1.67
CA LEU A 128 4.20 9.37 -0.57
C LEU A 128 5.04 9.57 0.70
N LYS A 129 6.03 8.70 0.95
CA LYS A 129 6.99 8.89 2.04
C LYS A 129 7.89 10.10 1.78
N THR A 130 8.37 10.28 0.55
CA THR A 130 9.18 11.45 0.17
C THR A 130 8.39 12.74 0.37
N MET A 131 7.14 12.79 -0.09
CA MET A 131 6.25 13.94 0.13
C MET A 131 6.06 14.23 1.63
N SER A 132 5.80 13.19 2.43
CA SER A 132 5.65 13.34 3.88
C SER A 132 6.90 13.87 4.57
N ILE A 133 8.10 13.58 4.07
CA ILE A 133 9.36 14.11 4.61
C ILE A 133 9.50 15.59 4.25
N LEU A 134 9.24 15.94 2.98
CA LEU A 134 9.34 17.32 2.50
C LEU A 134 8.34 18.26 3.21
N ASP A 135 7.12 17.80 3.48
CA ASP A 135 6.13 18.58 4.24
C ASP A 135 6.60 18.88 5.68
N ILE A 136 7.34 17.96 6.32
CA ILE A 136 7.93 18.17 7.66
C ILE A 136 9.04 19.23 7.61
N GLU A 137 9.84 19.24 6.53
CA GLU A 137 10.89 20.24 6.32
C GLU A 137 10.31 21.65 6.09
N ASP A 138 9.19 21.76 5.38
CA ASP A 138 8.50 23.04 5.17
C ASP A 138 7.88 23.58 6.47
N TRP A 139 7.28 22.72 7.31
CA TRP A 139 6.80 23.11 8.64
C TRP A 139 7.91 23.62 9.56
N SER A 140 9.12 23.07 9.43
CA SER A 140 10.28 23.46 10.25
C SER A 140 10.85 24.84 9.88
N LYS A 141 10.36 25.47 8.79
CA LYS A 141 10.82 26.77 8.29
C LYS A 141 9.83 27.92 8.59
N GLU A 142 8.65 27.67 9.15
CA GLU A 142 7.73 28.75 9.54
C GLU A 142 8.27 29.51 10.78
N PRO A 143 8.50 30.84 10.69
CA PRO A 143 8.88 31.63 11.86
C PRO A 143 7.71 31.72 12.85
N PRO A 144 7.97 31.76 14.17
CA PRO A 144 6.91 31.82 15.18
C PRO A 144 6.06 33.08 14.99
N LYS A 145 4.75 32.88 14.78
CA LYS A 145 3.77 33.98 14.76
C LYS A 145 3.78 34.67 16.13
N ALA A 146 4.31 35.89 16.17
CA ALA A 146 4.30 36.73 17.37
C ALA A 146 2.84 36.97 17.81
N PRO A 147 2.56 36.96 19.14
CA PRO A 147 1.22 37.29 19.62
C PRO A 147 0.92 38.75 19.26
N ALA A 148 -0.18 38.96 18.55
CA ALA A 148 -0.73 40.28 18.33
C ALA A 148 -1.14 40.86 19.68
N ASN A 149 -0.35 41.80 20.19
CA ASN A 149 -0.69 42.61 21.35
C ASN A 149 -2.00 43.36 21.06
N ALA A 150 -3.08 42.98 21.75
CA ALA A 150 -4.28 43.79 21.83
C ALA A 150 -3.96 45.03 22.68
N SER A 151 -4.06 46.21 22.05
CA SER A 151 -4.13 47.50 22.74
C SER A 151 -5.57 47.81 23.14
#